data_AF-A0A7C6YCY1-F1
#
_entry.id   AF-A0A7C6YCY1-F1
#
_cell.length_a   1.000
_cell.length_b   1.000
_cell.length_c   1.000
_cell.angle_alpha   90.00
_cell.angle_beta   90.00
_cell.angle_gamma   90.00
#
_symmetry.space_group_name_H-M   'P 1'
#
loop_
_entity.id
_entity.type
_entity.pdbx_description
1 polymer ?
#
loop_
_entity_poly.entity_id
_entity_poly.type
_entity_poly.pdbx_seq_one_letter_code
_entity_poly.pdbx_strand_id
1 'polypeptide(L)'
;PAAMAEGAAVSADALSPVTAGFLWGAFAAEVAALAALAVLVVVIAVRCLRGRFFDAGTVRLLWATSWVALGYLLVVSVVVTLGTNLALRDLDLAWRDLDAMDWRWFVLLYLFMMFVSLMAVAFRRAAAMSRNQEGLI
;
A
#
# COMPACT_ATOMS: atom_id res chain seq x y z
N PRO A 1 -30.57 6.75 21.06
CA PRO A 1 -30.16 6.36 19.71
C PRO A 1 -29.44 5.00 19.75
N ALA A 2 -30.16 3.96 19.35
CA ALA A 2 -29.72 2.57 19.42
C ALA A 2 -28.41 2.37 18.66
N ALA A 3 -27.52 1.58 19.26
CA ALA A 3 -26.23 1.18 18.71
C ALA A 3 -26.37 0.79 17.24
N MET A 4 -25.86 1.63 16.33
CA MET A 4 -25.59 1.18 14.97
C MET A 4 -24.56 0.06 15.11
N ALA A 5 -25.01 -1.17 14.81
CA ALA A 5 -24.14 -2.32 14.79
C ALA A 5 -22.93 -2.02 13.89
N GLU A 6 -21.72 -2.33 14.37
CA GLU A 6 -20.51 -2.27 13.55
C GLU A 6 -20.77 -2.96 12.21
N GLY A 7 -20.79 -2.19 11.12
CA GLY A 7 -21.06 -2.68 9.77
C GLY A 7 -22.46 -2.37 9.19
N ALA A 8 -23.31 -1.62 9.89
CA ALA A 8 -24.55 -1.11 9.28
C ALA A 8 -24.23 -0.10 8.16
N ALA A 9 -24.68 -0.38 6.94
CA ALA A 9 -24.49 0.52 5.81
C ALA A 9 -25.23 1.85 6.05
N VAL A 10 -24.48 2.95 6.12
CA VAL A 10 -25.05 4.30 6.25
C VAL A 10 -25.45 4.79 4.86
N SER A 11 -26.69 5.29 4.71
CA SER A 11 -27.15 5.89 3.46
C SER A 11 -26.36 7.17 3.15
N ALA A 12 -25.92 7.33 1.91
CA ALA A 12 -25.16 8.52 1.48
C ALA A 12 -25.91 9.84 1.76
N ASP A 13 -27.24 9.81 1.76
CA ASP A 13 -28.10 10.97 2.06
C ASP A 13 -27.99 11.47 3.51
N ALA A 14 -27.45 10.65 4.42
CA ALA A 14 -27.23 11.00 5.82
C ALA A 14 -25.86 11.67 6.05
N LEU A 15 -25.00 11.73 5.02
CA LEU A 15 -23.65 12.28 5.10
C LEU A 15 -23.56 13.60 4.33
N SER A 16 -22.69 14.50 4.78
CA SER A 16 -22.42 15.69 3.99
C SER A 16 -21.76 15.33 2.65
N PRO A 17 -21.99 16.10 1.57
CA PRO A 17 -21.37 15.84 0.26
C PRO A 17 -19.84 15.80 0.30
N VAL A 18 -19.24 16.58 1.21
CA VAL A 18 -17.78 16.61 1.43
C VAL A 18 -17.31 15.28 2.03
N THR A 19 -17.99 14.78 3.05
CA THR A 19 -17.66 13.51 3.70
C THR A 19 -17.83 12.34 2.76
N ALA A 20 -18.94 12.31 1.99
CA ALA A 20 -19.16 11.28 0.97
C ALA A 20 -18.08 11.31 -0.11
N GLY A 21 -17.74 12.50 -0.62
CA GLY A 21 -16.66 12.67 -1.60
C GLY A 21 -15.30 12.21 -1.08
N PHE A 22 -15.00 12.51 0.19
CA PHE A 22 -13.76 12.09 0.83
C PHE A 22 -13.66 10.57 0.99
N LEU A 23 -14.74 9.91 1.43
CA LEU A 23 -14.82 8.44 1.54
C LEU A 23 -14.65 7.75 0.18
N TRP A 24 -15.33 8.24 -0.86
CA TRP A 24 -15.14 7.72 -2.22
C TRP A 24 -13.72 7.92 -2.74
N GLY A 25 -13.12 9.08 -2.47
CA GLY A 25 -11.73 9.36 -2.81
C GLY A 25 -10.75 8.42 -2.09
N ALA A 26 -10.96 8.18 -0.79
CA ALA A 26 -10.16 7.25 0.00
C ALA A 26 -10.26 5.82 -0.54
N PHE A 27 -11.48 5.36 -0.83
CA PHE A 27 -11.72 4.04 -1.42
C PHE A 27 -11.06 3.89 -2.79
N ALA A 28 -11.20 4.89 -3.67
CA ALA A 28 -10.56 4.88 -4.98
C ALA A 28 -9.03 4.84 -4.87
N ALA A 29 -8.45 5.59 -3.93
CA ALA A 29 -7.01 5.58 -3.66
C ALA A 29 -6.52 4.22 -3.14
N GLU A 30 -7.29 3.58 -2.26
CA GLU A 30 -6.99 2.24 -1.75
C GLU A 30 -6.97 1.20 -2.88
N VAL A 31 -8.03 1.17 -3.70
CA VAL A 31 -8.15 0.25 -4.84
C VAL A 31 -7.03 0.48 -5.85
N ALA A 32 -6.72 1.75 -6.16
CA ALA A 32 -5.64 2.09 -7.09
C ALA A 32 -4.27 1.63 -6.58
N ALA A 33 -3.99 1.79 -5.28
CA ALA A 33 -2.74 1.34 -4.67
C ALA A 33 -2.59 -0.19 -4.69
N LEU A 34 -3.66 -0.92 -4.37
CA LEU A 34 -3.68 -2.40 -4.45
C LEU A 34 -3.50 -2.90 -5.89
N ALA A 35 -4.18 -2.28 -6.86
CA ALA A 35 -4.03 -2.62 -8.27
C ALA A 35 -2.59 -2.37 -8.75
N ALA A 36 -1.99 -1.24 -8.35
CA ALA A 36 -0.61 -0.93 -8.67
C ALA A 36 0.37 -1.94 -8.06
N LEU A 37 0.18 -2.35 -6.80
CA LEU A 37 0.99 -3.39 -6.17
C LEU A 37 0.89 -4.73 -6.92
N ALA A 38 -0.32 -5.15 -7.27
CA ALA A 38 -0.54 -6.39 -8.01
C ALA A 38 0.19 -6.36 -9.37
N VAL A 39 0.07 -5.26 -10.12
CA VAL A 39 0.77 -5.09 -11.40
C VAL A 39 2.28 -5.14 -11.21
N LEU A 40 2.82 -4.43 -10.21
CA LEU A 40 4.26 -4.42 -9.96
C LEU A 40 4.79 -5.82 -9.61
N VAL A 41 4.10 -6.57 -8.76
CA VAL A 41 4.46 -7.95 -8.41
C VAL A 41 4.45 -8.85 -9.64
N VAL A 42 3.41 -8.76 -10.48
CA VAL A 42 3.33 -9.55 -11.73
C VAL A 42 4.45 -9.19 -12.68
N VAL A 43 4.76 -7.90 -12.86
CA VAL A 43 5.84 -7.46 -13.76
C VAL A 43 7.20 -7.93 -13.26
N ILE A 44 7.44 -7.89 -11.94
CA ILE A 44 8.66 -8.43 -11.33
C ILE A 44 8.73 -9.94 -11.56
N ALA A 45 7.66 -10.68 -11.28
CA ALA A 45 7.60 -12.14 -11.50
C ALA A 45 7.87 -12.52 -12.97
N VAL A 46 7.26 -11.80 -13.94
CA VAL A 46 7.50 -12.03 -15.37
C VAL A 46 8.95 -11.73 -15.75
N ARG A 47 9.56 -10.68 -15.20
CA ARG A 47 10.99 -10.37 -15.43
C ARG A 47 11.90 -11.44 -14.86
N CYS A 48 11.59 -11.95 -13.67
CA CYS A 48 12.26 -13.09 -13.05
C CYS A 48 12.16 -14.34 -13.92
N LEU A 49 10.96 -14.72 -14.37
CA LEU A 49 10.75 -15.89 -15.23
C LEU A 49 11.48 -15.78 -16.59
N ARG A 50 11.75 -14.55 -17.06
CA ARG A 50 12.53 -14.29 -18.28
C ARG A 50 14.03 -14.18 -18.05
N GLY A 51 14.54 -14.50 -16.86
CA GLY A 51 15.97 -14.42 -16.54
C GLY A 51 16.53 -13.00 -16.39
N ARG A 52 15.68 -11.96 -16.47
CA ARG A 52 16.09 -10.54 -16.38
C ARG A 52 16.12 -10.04 -14.92
N PHE A 53 16.78 -10.81 -14.06
CA PHE A 53 16.83 -10.56 -12.62
C PHE A 53 17.66 -9.32 -12.27
N PHE A 54 18.84 -9.18 -12.88
CA PHE A 54 19.84 -8.15 -12.54
C PHE A 54 19.73 -6.86 -13.36
N ASP A 55 18.60 -6.64 -14.02
CA ASP A 55 18.40 -5.44 -14.83
C ASP A 55 18.06 -4.22 -13.95
N ALA A 56 18.53 -3.03 -14.34
CA ALA A 56 18.22 -1.77 -13.66
C ALA A 56 16.71 -1.51 -13.61
N GLY A 57 15.95 -2.02 -14.59
CA GLY A 57 14.49 -1.98 -14.59
C GLY A 57 13.86 -2.75 -13.43
N THR A 58 14.39 -3.92 -13.08
CA THR A 58 13.88 -4.76 -11.98
C THR A 58 14.12 -4.08 -10.62
N VAL A 59 15.29 -3.45 -10.45
CA VAL A 59 15.59 -2.66 -9.25
C VAL A 59 14.62 -1.48 -9.10
N ARG A 60 14.36 -0.73 -10.18
CA ARG A 60 13.39 0.40 -10.13
C ARG A 60 11.99 -0.08 -9.75
N LEU A 61 11.55 -1.23 -10.25
CA LEU A 61 10.26 -1.82 -9.92
C LEU A 61 10.15 -2.24 -8.46
N LEU A 62 11.21 -2.82 -7.88
CA LEU A 62 11.26 -3.16 -6.46
C LEU A 62 11.12 -1.90 -5.59
N TRP A 63 11.83 -0.82 -5.93
CA TRP A 63 11.70 0.46 -5.22
C TRP A 63 10.31 1.08 -5.36
N ALA A 64 9.72 1.03 -6.57
CA ALA A 64 8.35 1.46 -6.78
C ALA A 64 7.37 0.65 -5.91
N THR A 65 7.58 -0.67 -5.81
CA THR A 65 6.75 -1.56 -4.99
C THR A 65 6.80 -1.15 -3.51
N SER A 66 7.99 -0.87 -2.97
CA SER A 66 8.13 -0.39 -1.59
C SER A 66 7.40 0.93 -1.36
N TRP A 67 7.53 1.90 -2.27
CA TRP A 67 6.86 3.19 -2.15
C TRP A 67 5.33 3.08 -2.25
N VAL A 68 4.82 2.28 -3.18
CA VAL A 68 3.37 2.06 -3.31
C VAL A 68 2.84 1.34 -2.07
N ALA A 69 3.57 0.37 -1.51
CA ALA A 69 3.15 -0.32 -0.30
C ALA A 69 3.10 0.61 0.92
N LEU A 70 4.08 1.51 1.07
CA LEU A 70 4.04 2.56 2.10
C LEU A 70 2.88 3.53 1.87
N GLY A 71 2.63 3.92 0.62
CA GLY A 71 1.49 4.76 0.24
C GLY A 71 0.16 4.12 0.59
N TYR A 72 -0.02 2.83 0.28
CA TYR A 72 -1.20 2.05 0.67
C TYR A 72 -1.41 2.08 2.19
N LEU A 73 -0.34 1.86 2.95
CA LEU A 73 -0.41 1.86 4.42
C LEU A 73 -0.84 3.22 4.96
N LEU A 74 -0.33 4.32 4.39
CA LEU A 74 -0.75 5.68 4.73
C LEU A 74 -2.22 5.95 4.38
N VAL A 75 -2.70 5.48 3.23
CA VAL A 75 -4.11 5.62 2.83
C VAL A 75 -5.02 4.89 3.82
N VAL A 76 -4.74 3.61 4.11
CA VAL A 76 -5.59 2.80 4.99
C VAL A 76 -5.55 3.30 6.43
N SER A 77 -4.36 3.62 6.96
CA SER A 77 -4.25 4.04 8.36
C SER A 77 -4.76 5.45 8.62
N VAL A 78 -4.44 6.41 7.74
CA VAL A 78 -4.73 7.82 8.00
C VAL A 78 -5.99 8.27 7.26
N VAL A 79 -6.05 8.04 5.95
CA VAL A 79 -7.11 8.61 5.11
C VAL A 79 -8.46 7.96 5.41
N VAL A 80 -8.51 6.62 5.52
CA VAL A 80 -9.75 5.92 5.86
C VAL A 80 -10.23 6.30 7.27
N THR A 81 -9.32 6.39 8.24
CA THR A 81 -9.67 6.77 9.62
C THR A 81 -10.17 8.21 9.71
N LEU A 82 -9.58 9.15 8.97
CA LEU A 82 -10.07 10.53 8.88
C LEU A 82 -11.45 10.59 8.23
N GLY A 83 -11.67 9.86 7.13
CA GLY A 83 -12.95 9.80 6.44
C GLY A 83 -14.05 9.21 7.32
N THR A 84 -13.69 8.17 8.10
CA THR A 84 -14.59 7.54 9.07
C THR A 84 -14.95 8.52 10.20
N ASN A 85 -13.99 9.29 10.72
CA ASN A 85 -14.26 10.29 11.74
C ASN A 85 -15.11 11.47 11.23
N LEU A 86 -14.94 11.87 9.96
CA LEU A 86 -15.83 12.83 9.31
C LEU A 86 -17.27 12.31 9.23
N ALA A 87 -17.45 11.02 8.91
CA ALA A 87 -18.77 10.38 8.90
C ALA A 87 -19.39 10.30 10.29
N LEU A 88 -18.61 9.94 11.31
CA LEU A 88 -19.07 9.90 12.70
C LEU A 88 -19.51 11.28 13.20
N ARG A 89 -18.77 12.34 12.82
CA ARG A 89 -19.15 13.73 13.12
C ARG A 89 -20.48 14.11 12.48
N ASP A 90 -20.69 13.76 11.21
CA ASP A 90 -21.93 14.08 10.51
C ASP A 90 -23.14 13.31 11.09
N LEU A 91 -22.90 12.18 11.75
CA LEU A 91 -23.91 11.34 12.41
C LEU A 91 -24.11 11.64 13.91
N ASP A 92 -23.43 12.66 14.46
CA ASP A 92 -23.41 13.01 15.89
C ASP A 92 -23.00 11.83 16.80
N LEU A 93 -22.04 11.02 16.33
CA LEU A 93 -21.48 9.87 17.04
C LEU A 93 -20.10 10.17 17.63
N ALA A 94 -19.70 9.37 18.63
CA ALA A 94 -18.38 9.49 19.25
C ALA A 94 -17.26 9.23 18.24
N TRP A 95 -16.14 9.94 18.42
CA TRP A 95 -14.95 9.79 17.58
C TRP A 95 -14.33 8.40 17.72
N ARG A 96 -13.78 7.90 16.61
CA ARG A 96 -13.01 6.65 16.59
C ARG A 96 -11.53 6.99 16.67
N ASP A 97 -10.87 6.45 17.68
CA ASP A 97 -9.42 6.53 17.79
C ASP A 97 -8.74 5.75 16.65
N LEU A 98 -7.51 6.16 16.33
CA LEU A 98 -6.65 5.39 15.43
C LEU A 98 -6.33 4.05 16.11
N ASP A 99 -7.00 2.99 15.65
CA ASP A 99 -6.67 1.64 16.09
C ASP A 99 -5.21 1.33 15.76
N ALA A 100 -4.48 0.84 16.77
CA ALA A 100 -3.14 0.32 16.54
C ALA A 100 -3.24 -0.81 15.52
N MET A 101 -2.39 -0.77 14.48
CA MET A 101 -2.34 -1.84 13.49
C MET A 101 -2.11 -3.18 14.20
N ASP A 102 -2.92 -4.19 13.87
CA ASP A 102 -2.77 -5.54 14.40
C ASP A 102 -1.31 -6.00 14.22
N TRP A 103 -0.68 -6.39 15.32
CA TRP A 103 0.72 -6.78 15.37
C TRP A 103 1.06 -7.88 14.36
N ARG A 104 0.12 -8.78 14.04
CA ARG A 104 0.32 -9.85 13.05
C ARG A 104 0.51 -9.28 11.67
N TRP A 105 -0.35 -8.34 11.29
CA TRP A 105 -0.27 -7.64 10.01
C TRP A 105 0.97 -6.77 9.94
N PHE A 106 1.33 -6.11 11.05
CA PHE A 106 2.58 -5.35 11.15
C PHE A 106 3.81 -6.22 10.88
N VAL A 107 3.92 -7.40 11.52
CA VAL A 107 5.06 -8.31 11.32
C VAL A 107 5.13 -8.79 9.87
N LEU A 108 4.00 -9.17 9.26
CA LEU A 108 3.97 -9.62 7.86
C LEU A 108 4.43 -8.51 6.90
N LEU A 109 3.89 -7.30 7.06
CA LEU A 109 4.28 -6.12 6.26
C LEU A 109 5.76 -5.78 6.45
N TYR A 110 6.25 -5.82 7.69
CA TYR A 110 7.64 -5.56 8.01
C TYR A 110 8.57 -6.56 7.32
N LEU A 111 8.28 -7.86 7.43
CA LEU A 111 9.06 -8.91 6.77
C LEU A 111 9.01 -8.79 5.25
N PHE A 112 7.85 -8.48 4.68
CA PHE A 112 7.69 -8.24 3.25
C PHE A 112 8.55 -7.06 2.79
N MET A 113 8.48 -5.92 3.48
CA MET A 113 9.25 -4.72 3.11
C MET A 113 10.75 -4.93 3.27
N MET A 114 11.16 -5.65 4.31
CA MET A 114 12.54 -6.06 4.51
C MET A 114 13.02 -6.95 3.37
N PHE A 115 12.24 -7.95 2.98
CA PHE A 115 12.58 -8.86 1.89
C PHE A 115 12.72 -8.12 0.55
N VAL A 116 11.74 -7.27 0.20
CA VAL A 116 11.76 -6.47 -1.03
C VAL A 116 12.97 -5.54 -1.06
N SER A 117 13.26 -4.86 0.05
CA SER A 117 14.40 -3.93 0.14
C SER A 117 15.74 -4.65 0.04
N LEU A 118 15.89 -5.79 0.73
CA LEU A 118 17.12 -6.57 0.73
C LEU A 118 17.37 -7.18 -0.65
N MET A 119 16.31 -7.65 -1.31
CA MET A 119 16.35 -8.12 -2.69
C MET A 119 16.78 -7.00 -3.66
N ALA A 120 16.25 -5.79 -3.50
CA ALA A 120 16.66 -4.64 -4.31
C ALA A 120 18.15 -4.29 -4.14
N VAL A 121 18.68 -4.36 -2.92
CA VAL A 121 20.10 -4.12 -2.63
C VAL A 121 20.97 -5.23 -3.20
N ALA A 122 20.59 -6.49 -3.00
CA ALA A 122 21.31 -7.64 -3.55
C ALA A 122 21.42 -7.58 -5.07
N PHE A 123 20.31 -7.26 -5.75
CA PHE A 123 20.30 -7.11 -7.20
C PHE A 123 21.17 -5.95 -7.70
N ARG A 124 21.18 -4.79 -7.00
CA ARG A 124 22.10 -3.69 -7.34
C ARG A 124 23.56 -4.12 -7.25
N ARG A 125 23.93 -4.86 -6.20
CA ARG A 125 25.31 -5.32 -5.99
C ARG A 125 25.72 -6.35 -7.04
N ALA A 126 24.86 -7.32 -7.33
CA ALA A 126 25.13 -8.32 -8.37
C ALA A 126 25.24 -7.69 -9.77
N ALA A 127 24.39 -6.73 -10.11
CA ALA A 127 24.48 -5.98 -11.37
C ALA A 127 25.78 -5.14 -11.47
N ALA A 128 26.31 -4.64 -10.34
CA ALA A 128 27.60 -3.97 -10.33
C ALA A 128 28.77 -4.94 -10.53
N MET A 129 28.68 -6.16 -9.97
CA MET A 129 29.70 -7.19 -10.16
C MET A 129 29.78 -7.68 -11.62
N SER A 130 28.65 -7.88 -12.31
CA SER A 130 28.69 -8.34 -13.71
C SER A 130 29.39 -7.32 -14.63
N ARG A 131 29.09 -6.02 -14.45
CA ARG A 131 29.74 -4.94 -15.21
C ARG A 131 31.25 -4.87 -14.98
N ASN A 132 31.70 -5.15 -13.76
CA ASN A 132 33.12 -5.15 -13.45
C ASN A 132 33.87 -6.35 -14.05
N GLN A 133 33.18 -7.49 -14.26
CA GLN A 133 33.75 -8.66 -14.92
C GLN A 133 33.79 -8.51 -16.45
N GLU A 134 32.81 -7.83 -17.05
CA GLU A 134 32.80 -7.51 -18.49
C GLU A 134 33.90 -6.53 -18.90
N GLY A 135 34.36 -5.65 -18.00
CA GLY A 135 35.47 -4.72 -18.29
C GLY A 135 36.88 -5.32 -18.14
N LEU A 136 36.99 -6.59 -17.74
CA LEU A 136 38.24 -7.30 -17.47
C LEU A 136 38.59 -8.35 -18.55
N ILE A 137 37.72 -8.55 -19.54
CA ILE A 137 37.91 -9.46 -20.69
C ILE A 137 38.27 -8.63 -21.93
#